data_AF-A0A5E7YQR1-F1
#
_entry.id   AF-A0A5E7YQR1-F1
#
_cell.length_a   1.000
_cell.length_b   1.000
_cell.length_c   1.000
_cell.angle_alpha   90.00
_cell.angle_beta   90.00
_cell.angle_gamma   90.00
#
_symmetry.space_group_name_H-M   'P 1'
#
loop_
_entity.id
_entity.type
_entity.pdbx_description
1 polymer ?
#
loop_
_entity_poly.entity_id
_entity_poly.type
_entity_poly.pdbx_seq_one_letter_code
_entity_poly.pdbx_strand_id
1 'polypeptide(L)'
;MANSRSMPAVPSVTKRRILVAMPLGACLIMSTTSCASTRPLKVPLHAMGNNRVEIVWTRTYPTKTGLRVSGMVRRAGMFGPGLGGHLHVTAFIKDLANPYSVDTRWNGTLSTRVRRLVPFSASIADVPIERVEHIDVEYRSGHDYRTRSVTT
;
A
#
# COMPACT_ATOMS: atom_id res chain seq x y z
N MET A 1 49.67 -25.75 86.46
CA MET A 1 50.97 -25.03 86.37
C MET A 1 51.19 -24.61 84.93
N ALA A 2 51.84 -23.46 84.75
CA ALA A 2 52.11 -22.72 83.52
C ALA A 2 52.73 -23.59 82.38
N ASN A 3 52.89 -23.16 81.12
CA ASN A 3 53.03 -21.81 80.60
C ASN A 3 52.95 -21.83 79.06
N SER A 4 52.40 -20.75 78.52
CA SER A 4 52.70 -20.01 77.28
C SER A 4 53.65 -20.53 76.20
N ARG A 5 53.30 -20.13 74.95
CA ARG A 5 54.11 -19.42 73.91
C ARG A 5 53.80 -20.01 72.53
N SER A 6 53.90 -19.31 71.39
CA SER A 6 53.75 -17.92 70.96
C SER A 6 54.03 -17.94 69.45
N MET A 7 53.19 -17.29 68.63
CA MET A 7 53.53 -16.67 67.33
C MET A 7 54.07 -17.56 66.17
N PRO A 8 54.22 -17.03 64.92
CA PRO A 8 53.14 -16.60 64.01
C PRO A 8 53.37 -17.10 62.56
N ALA A 9 52.37 -17.03 61.67
CA ALA A 9 52.57 -16.79 60.21
C ALA A 9 51.23 -16.62 59.45
N VAL A 10 50.96 -15.37 59.07
CA VAL A 10 50.52 -14.80 57.76
C VAL A 10 49.96 -15.74 56.66
N PRO A 11 48.97 -15.28 55.86
CA PRO A 11 47.83 -16.07 55.38
C PRO A 11 47.99 -16.64 53.97
N SER A 12 47.27 -17.73 53.67
CA SER A 12 47.05 -18.20 52.29
C SER A 12 45.64 -17.86 51.81
N VAL A 13 45.62 -16.90 50.89
CA VAL A 13 44.47 -16.46 50.09
C VAL A 13 43.90 -17.66 49.33
N THR A 14 42.74 -18.16 49.75
CA THR A 14 41.94 -19.05 48.90
C THR A 14 40.75 -18.27 48.38
N LYS A 15 40.95 -17.70 47.18
CA LYS A 15 39.96 -16.97 46.39
C LYS A 15 38.66 -17.75 46.32
N ARG A 16 37.59 -17.18 46.91
CA ARG A 16 36.21 -17.57 46.58
C ARG A 16 36.06 -17.39 45.07
N ARG A 17 35.77 -18.49 44.38
CA ARG A 17 35.41 -18.48 42.95
C ARG A 17 34.09 -17.74 42.83
N ILE A 18 34.16 -16.43 42.59
CA ILE A 18 33.04 -15.64 42.13
C ILE A 18 32.75 -16.15 40.72
N LEU A 19 31.68 -16.95 40.58
CA LEU A 19 31.10 -17.26 39.29
C LEU A 19 30.60 -15.94 38.69
N VAL A 20 31.42 -15.35 37.83
CA VAL A 20 30.98 -14.31 36.91
C VAL A 20 30.13 -15.02 35.86
N ALA A 21 28.83 -15.08 36.10
CA ALA A 21 27.87 -15.45 35.08
C ALA A 21 27.87 -14.33 34.04
N MET A 22 28.59 -14.52 32.93
CA MET A 22 28.40 -13.71 31.73
C MET A 22 26.98 -13.97 31.21
N PRO A 23 26.07 -12.98 31.18
CA PRO A 23 24.86 -13.12 30.39
C PRO A 23 25.31 -13.11 28.93
N LEU A 24 25.32 -14.29 28.31
CA LEU A 24 25.36 -14.43 26.85
C LEU A 24 24.19 -13.61 26.29
N GLY A 25 24.54 -12.46 25.70
CA GLY A 25 23.61 -11.49 25.15
C GLY A 25 22.76 -12.13 24.06
N ALA A 26 21.51 -12.42 24.40
CA ALA A 26 20.46 -12.60 23.42
C ALA A 26 20.02 -11.21 22.94
N CYS A 27 20.80 -10.59 22.06
CA CYS A 27 20.31 -9.46 21.27
C CYS A 27 19.25 -9.99 20.30
N LEU A 28 18.01 -10.03 20.78
CA LEU A 28 16.82 -10.18 19.96
C LEU A 28 16.74 -8.92 19.09
N ILE A 29 17.31 -8.97 17.89
CA ILE A 29 17.10 -7.95 16.86
C ILE A 29 15.63 -8.08 16.47
N MET A 30 14.76 -7.37 17.19
CA MET A 30 13.39 -7.12 16.77
C MET A 30 13.50 -6.37 15.44
N SER A 31 13.42 -7.13 14.36
CA SER A 31 13.29 -6.60 13.01
C SER A 31 11.94 -5.88 12.99
N THR A 32 11.94 -4.59 13.34
CA THR A 32 10.82 -3.72 13.08
C THR A 32 10.72 -3.67 11.57
N THR A 33 9.87 -4.53 11.00
CA THR A 33 9.42 -4.40 9.63
C THR A 33 8.68 -3.07 9.56
N SER A 34 9.44 -2.00 9.33
CA SER A 34 8.92 -0.68 9.04
C SER A 34 8.04 -0.86 7.81
N CYS A 35 6.73 -0.79 8.00
CA CYS A 35 5.78 -0.71 6.91
C CYS A 35 6.03 0.63 6.22
N ALA A 36 7.00 0.65 5.31
CA ALA A 36 7.29 1.79 4.47
C ALA A 36 6.06 2.02 3.57
N SER A 37 5.12 2.82 4.03
CA SER A 37 4.01 3.29 3.20
C SER A 37 4.62 4.16 2.11
N THR A 38 4.66 3.64 0.89
CA THR A 38 5.12 4.40 -0.28
C THR A 38 4.30 5.69 -0.40
N ARG A 39 4.99 6.83 -0.54
CA ARG A 39 4.31 8.12 -0.68
C ARG A 39 3.55 8.15 -2.00
N PRO A 40 2.36 8.78 -2.04
CA PRO A 40 1.64 8.96 -3.29
C PRO A 40 2.48 9.76 -4.30
N LEU A 41 2.39 9.37 -5.57
CA LEU A 41 2.95 10.10 -6.68
C LEU A 41 2.18 11.42 -6.87
N LYS A 42 2.90 12.53 -6.99
CA LYS A 42 2.32 13.86 -7.24
C LYS A 42 2.25 14.12 -8.74
N VAL A 43 1.31 13.48 -9.41
CA VAL A 43 0.95 13.76 -10.81
C VAL A 43 -0.49 14.27 -10.86
N PRO A 44 -0.83 15.14 -11.84
CA PRO A 44 -2.21 15.50 -12.12
C PRO A 44 -3.07 14.24 -12.25
N LEU A 45 -4.22 14.26 -11.57
CA LEU A 45 -5.16 13.15 -11.56
C LEU A 45 -6.56 13.68 -11.83
N HIS A 46 -7.16 13.20 -12.90
CA HIS A 46 -8.51 13.56 -13.31
C HIS A 46 -9.47 12.42 -12.97
N ALA A 47 -10.28 12.64 -11.94
CA ALA A 47 -11.31 11.71 -11.53
C ALA A 47 -12.63 12.07 -12.23
N MET A 48 -12.92 11.36 -13.31
CA MET A 48 -14.10 11.55 -14.16
C MET A 48 -15.23 10.62 -13.71
N GLY A 49 -15.93 11.05 -12.65
CA GLY A 49 -17.23 10.49 -12.30
C GLY A 49 -18.33 10.95 -13.26
N ASN A 50 -19.54 10.44 -13.04
CA ASN A 50 -20.74 10.92 -13.74
C ASN A 50 -21.95 10.95 -12.80
N ASN A 51 -23.14 11.17 -13.35
CA ASN A 51 -24.39 11.19 -12.59
C ASN A 51 -24.75 9.85 -11.91
N ARG A 52 -24.04 8.76 -12.20
CA ARG A 52 -24.25 7.43 -11.61
C ARG A 52 -23.17 7.09 -10.58
N VAL A 53 -21.91 7.35 -10.89
CA VAL A 53 -20.76 7.00 -10.06
C VAL A 53 -19.95 8.24 -9.72
N GLU A 54 -19.74 8.44 -8.42
CA GLU A 54 -18.87 9.47 -7.89
C GLU A 54 -17.55 8.84 -7.46
N ILE A 55 -16.44 9.35 -7.99
CA ILE A 55 -15.08 9.00 -7.56
C ILE A 55 -14.72 9.99 -6.44
N VAL A 56 -14.71 9.50 -5.20
CA VAL A 56 -14.62 10.36 -4.01
C VAL A 56 -13.19 10.81 -3.74
N TRP A 57 -12.24 9.89 -3.93
CA TRP A 57 -10.82 10.22 -3.92
C TRP A 57 -10.06 9.16 -4.71
N THR A 58 -8.92 9.58 -5.23
CA THR A 58 -7.99 8.70 -5.92
C THR A 58 -6.57 9.10 -5.56
N ARG A 59 -5.70 8.10 -5.43
CA ARG A 59 -4.27 8.26 -5.20
C ARG A 59 -3.49 7.30 -6.08
N THR A 60 -2.35 7.79 -6.50
CA THR A 60 -1.40 7.05 -7.32
C THR A 60 -0.17 6.72 -6.49
N TYR A 61 0.36 5.52 -6.62
CA TYR A 61 1.51 5.03 -5.89
C TYR A 61 2.51 4.42 -6.87
N PRO A 62 3.79 4.78 -6.80
CA PRO A 62 4.80 4.06 -7.56
C PRO A 62 4.94 2.64 -7.00
N THR A 63 5.21 1.69 -7.89
CA THR A 63 5.52 0.30 -7.56
C THR A 63 6.86 -0.07 -8.18
N LYS A 64 7.40 -1.26 -7.88
CA LYS A 64 8.70 -1.69 -8.40
C LYS A 64 8.75 -1.75 -9.94
N THR A 65 7.62 -2.00 -10.58
CA THR A 65 7.52 -2.29 -12.02
C THR A 65 6.52 -1.38 -12.71
N GLY A 66 6.13 -0.25 -12.12
CA GLY A 66 5.12 0.63 -12.73
C GLY A 66 4.26 1.31 -11.67
N LEU A 67 2.95 1.33 -11.89
CA LEU A 67 2.04 2.23 -11.18
C LEU A 67 0.87 1.49 -10.53
N ARG A 68 0.48 1.90 -9.32
CA ARG A 68 -0.79 1.50 -8.70
C ARG A 68 -1.68 2.71 -8.50
N VAL A 69 -2.89 2.64 -9.03
CA VAL A 69 -3.95 3.63 -8.79
C VAL A 69 -4.98 3.02 -7.86
N SER A 70 -5.40 3.75 -6.84
CA SER A 70 -6.40 3.29 -5.88
C SER A 70 -7.27 4.44 -5.40
N GLY A 71 -8.49 4.12 -5.02
CA GLY A 71 -9.45 5.14 -4.65
C GLY A 71 -10.69 4.58 -3.99
N MET A 72 -11.65 5.46 -3.76
CA MET A 72 -12.98 5.10 -3.33
C MET A 72 -14.01 5.64 -4.31
N VAL A 73 -14.99 4.80 -4.63
CA VAL A 73 -16.17 5.18 -5.38
C VAL A 73 -17.42 5.03 -4.53
N ARG A 74 -18.47 5.77 -4.90
CA ARG A 74 -19.83 5.53 -4.40
C ARG A 74 -20.83 5.88 -5.48
N ARG A 75 -22.10 5.56 -5.20
CA ARG A 75 -23.21 6.04 -6.04
C ARG A 75 -23.37 7.55 -5.86
N ALA A 76 -23.51 8.26 -6.98
CA ALA A 76 -23.74 9.71 -6.98
C ALA A 76 -25.14 10.08 -6.46
N GLY A 77 -26.18 9.31 -6.82
CA GLY A 77 -27.57 9.47 -6.34
C GLY A 77 -28.05 8.38 -5.37
N MET A 78 -29.24 8.53 -4.77
CA MET A 78 -29.85 7.49 -3.92
C MET A 78 -30.74 6.51 -4.70
N PHE A 79 -31.34 6.94 -5.81
CA PHE A 79 -32.33 6.17 -6.56
C PHE A 79 -31.82 5.84 -7.97
N GLY A 80 -32.26 4.70 -8.51
CA GLY A 80 -31.94 4.26 -9.88
C GLY A 80 -31.55 2.78 -9.96
N PRO A 81 -31.50 2.22 -11.17
CA PRO A 81 -31.22 0.80 -11.38
C PRO A 81 -29.84 0.39 -10.83
N GLY A 82 -29.62 -0.93 -10.70
CA GLY A 82 -28.29 -1.48 -10.42
C GLY A 82 -27.26 -0.91 -11.39
N LEU A 83 -26.09 -0.53 -10.88
CA LEU A 83 -24.99 -0.04 -11.72
C LEU A 83 -24.18 -1.24 -12.20
N GLY A 84 -23.94 -1.29 -13.50
CA GLY A 84 -22.99 -2.20 -14.14
C GLY A 84 -21.92 -1.39 -14.87
N GLY A 85 -20.70 -1.90 -14.92
CA GLY A 85 -19.56 -1.22 -15.54
C GLY A 85 -18.26 -1.47 -14.78
N HIS A 86 -17.26 -0.65 -15.07
CA HIS A 86 -15.96 -0.68 -14.40
C HIS A 86 -15.37 0.73 -14.37
N LEU A 87 -14.37 0.93 -13.51
CA LEU A 87 -13.48 2.07 -13.67
C LEU A 87 -12.36 1.68 -14.63
N HIS A 88 -12.07 2.56 -15.57
CA HIS A 88 -10.95 2.49 -16.49
C HIS A 88 -9.90 3.51 -16.05
N VAL A 89 -8.64 3.10 -16.01
CA VAL A 89 -7.52 3.96 -15.65
C VAL A 89 -6.62 4.12 -16.87
N THR A 90 -6.28 5.36 -17.21
CA THR A 90 -5.38 5.70 -18.31
C THR A 90 -4.24 6.55 -17.78
N ALA A 91 -2.99 6.14 -18.03
CA ALA A 91 -1.80 6.91 -17.72
C ALA A 91 -1.21 7.47 -19.03
N PHE A 92 -1.16 8.79 -19.11
CA PHE A 92 -0.58 9.50 -20.23
C PHE A 92 0.91 9.76 -19.97
N ILE A 93 1.74 9.39 -20.93
CA ILE A 93 3.19 9.43 -20.80
C ILE A 93 3.72 10.48 -21.76
N LYS A 94 4.57 11.36 -21.24
CA LYS A 94 5.23 12.41 -22.01
C LYS A 94 5.96 11.81 -23.21
N ASP A 95 5.73 12.39 -24.40
CA ASP A 95 6.31 11.99 -25.68
C ASP A 95 5.95 10.57 -26.16
N LEU A 96 4.91 9.96 -25.58
CA LEU A 96 4.39 8.67 -26.04
C LEU A 96 2.99 8.85 -26.64
N ALA A 97 2.80 8.40 -27.88
CA ALA A 97 1.52 8.54 -28.57
C ALA A 97 0.41 7.68 -27.95
N ASN A 98 0.75 6.48 -27.47
CA ASN A 98 -0.22 5.55 -26.92
C ASN A 98 -0.14 5.56 -25.38
N PRO A 99 -1.23 5.89 -24.68
CA PRO A 99 -1.26 5.82 -23.23
C PRO A 99 -1.32 4.37 -22.74
N TYR A 100 -0.98 4.16 -21.47
CA TYR A 100 -1.18 2.88 -20.81
C TYR A 100 -2.56 2.84 -20.17
N SER A 101 -3.34 1.80 -20.44
CA SER A 101 -4.71 1.69 -19.96
C SER A 101 -5.01 0.35 -19.32
N VAL A 102 -5.79 0.34 -18.23
CA VAL A 102 -6.22 -0.88 -17.54
C VAL A 102 -7.57 -0.69 -16.85
N ASP A 103 -8.34 -1.76 -16.77
CA ASP A 103 -9.57 -1.79 -15.98
C ASP A 103 -9.25 -2.09 -14.50
N THR A 104 -9.97 -1.42 -13.60
CA THR A 104 -9.86 -1.70 -12.17
C THR A 104 -10.50 -3.05 -11.84
N ARG A 105 -10.11 -3.62 -10.69
CA ARG A 105 -10.75 -4.84 -10.15
C ARG A 105 -12.17 -4.62 -9.61
N TRP A 106 -12.68 -3.39 -9.61
CA TRP A 106 -14.04 -3.13 -9.14
C TRP A 106 -15.05 -3.57 -10.21
N ASN A 107 -15.93 -4.49 -9.84
CA ASN A 107 -16.89 -5.15 -10.73
C ASN A 107 -18.20 -4.37 -10.97
N GLY A 108 -18.19 -3.04 -10.76
CA GLY A 108 -19.33 -2.18 -11.03
C GLY A 108 -20.46 -2.23 -10.00
N THR A 109 -20.43 -3.15 -9.04
CA THR A 109 -21.55 -3.32 -8.11
C THR A 109 -21.51 -2.27 -7.00
N LEU A 110 -22.55 -1.43 -6.96
CA LEU A 110 -22.81 -0.46 -5.88
C LEU A 110 -24.22 -0.66 -5.35
N SER A 111 -24.36 -0.55 -4.02
CA SER A 111 -25.67 -0.66 -3.37
C SER A 111 -26.68 0.34 -3.95
N THR A 112 -27.90 -0.13 -4.16
CA THR A 112 -29.06 0.68 -4.55
C THR A 112 -29.77 1.30 -3.35
N ARG A 113 -29.47 0.85 -2.12
CA ARG A 113 -30.16 1.27 -0.90
C ARG A 113 -29.36 2.26 -0.06
N VAL A 114 -28.03 2.21 -0.16
CA VAL A 114 -27.12 3.02 0.64
C VAL A 114 -25.95 3.56 -0.19
N ARG A 115 -25.52 4.79 0.08
CA ARG A 115 -24.35 5.43 -0.58
C ARG A 115 -23.04 4.96 0.04
N ARG A 116 -22.81 3.65 0.07
CA ARG A 116 -21.60 3.04 0.62
C ARG A 116 -20.39 3.36 -0.26
N LEU A 117 -19.29 3.73 0.39
CA LEU A 117 -17.97 3.82 -0.24
C LEU A 117 -17.42 2.41 -0.52
N VAL A 118 -16.95 2.20 -1.73
CA VAL A 118 -16.36 0.94 -2.18
C VAL A 118 -14.95 1.23 -2.70
N PRO A 119 -13.93 0.48 -2.24
CA PRO A 119 -12.58 0.67 -2.72
C PRO A 119 -12.43 0.14 -4.15
N PHE A 120 -11.58 0.81 -4.92
CA PHE A 120 -11.08 0.28 -6.19
C PHE A 120 -9.57 0.34 -6.25
N SER A 121 -8.98 -0.51 -7.10
CA SER A 121 -7.58 -0.38 -7.47
C SER A 121 -7.29 -0.97 -8.84
N ALA A 122 -6.25 -0.43 -9.46
CA ALA A 122 -5.66 -0.87 -10.72
C ALA A 122 -4.13 -0.84 -10.58
N SER A 123 -3.48 -1.77 -11.27
CA SER A 123 -2.03 -1.82 -11.40
C SER A 123 -1.69 -1.79 -12.89
N ILE A 124 -0.86 -0.84 -13.28
CA ILE A 124 -0.35 -0.70 -14.65
C ILE A 124 1.12 -1.07 -14.60
N ALA A 125 1.48 -2.18 -15.25
CA ALA A 125 2.85 -2.63 -15.35
C ALA A 125 3.62 -1.82 -16.39
N ASP A 126 4.94 -1.79 -16.23
CA ASP A 126 5.94 -1.25 -17.16
C ASP A 126 5.77 0.23 -17.51
N VAL A 127 5.12 0.99 -16.61
CA VAL A 127 4.95 2.44 -16.74
C VAL A 127 6.23 3.17 -16.32
N PRO A 128 6.83 4.03 -17.18
CA PRO A 128 7.92 4.92 -16.80
C PRO A 128 7.38 6.05 -15.93
N ILE A 129 7.43 5.87 -14.61
CA ILE A 129 6.75 6.69 -13.59
C ILE A 129 7.18 8.17 -13.68
N GLU A 130 8.46 8.40 -13.93
CA GLU A 130 9.09 9.71 -14.08
C GLU A 130 8.63 10.49 -15.32
N ARG A 131 7.98 9.82 -16.28
CA ARG A 131 7.45 10.43 -17.52
C ARG A 131 5.93 10.53 -17.52
N VAL A 132 5.26 10.13 -16.44
CA VAL A 132 3.80 10.26 -16.33
C VAL A 132 3.43 11.74 -16.30
N GLU A 133 2.66 12.18 -17.29
CA GLU A 133 2.17 13.54 -17.42
C GLU A 133 0.91 13.75 -16.58
N HIS A 134 -0.06 12.86 -16.73
CA HIS A 134 -1.29 12.83 -15.94
C HIS A 134 -1.94 11.45 -15.97
N ILE A 135 -2.92 11.26 -15.08
CA ILE A 135 -3.69 10.02 -14.98
C ILE A 135 -5.17 10.35 -14.98
N ASP A 136 -5.90 9.61 -15.80
CA ASP A 136 -7.35 9.66 -15.87
C ASP A 136 -7.95 8.42 -15.24
N VAL A 137 -9.00 8.63 -14.42
CA VAL A 137 -9.84 7.56 -13.90
C VAL A 137 -11.28 7.85 -14.31
N GLU A 138 -11.82 7.00 -15.17
CA GLU A 138 -13.13 7.18 -15.79
C GLU A 138 -14.05 6.02 -15.41
N TYR A 139 -15.31 6.31 -15.10
CA TYR A 139 -16.34 5.27 -15.04
C TYR A 139 -16.91 4.99 -16.43
N ARG A 140 -16.78 3.74 -16.89
CA ARG A 140 -17.38 3.26 -18.13
C ARG A 140 -18.56 2.35 -17.83
N SER A 141 -19.69 2.67 -18.44
CA SER A 141 -20.89 1.89 -18.23
C SER A 141 -20.81 0.60 -19.03
N GLY A 142 -21.42 -0.47 -18.51
CA GLY A 142 -21.53 -1.72 -19.25
C GLY A 142 -22.36 -1.62 -20.54
N HIS A 143 -22.85 -0.46 -20.96
CA HIS A 143 -23.46 -0.31 -22.29
C HIS A 143 -22.42 0.06 -23.36
N ASP A 144 -21.32 0.71 -22.94
CA ASP A 144 -20.30 1.26 -23.84
C ASP A 144 -19.45 0.16 -24.50
N TYR A 145 -19.41 -1.05 -23.93
CA TYR A 145 -18.73 -2.19 -24.56
C TYR A 145 -19.43 -2.65 -25.85
N ARG A 146 -20.76 -2.50 -25.93
CA ARG A 146 -21.56 -3.10 -27.01
C ARG A 146 -21.48 -2.30 -28.31
N THR A 147 -21.15 -1.01 -28.22
CA THR A 147 -21.07 -0.11 -29.39
C THR A 147 -19.72 -0.20 -30.12
N ARG A 148 -18.64 -0.60 -29.43
CA ARG A 148 -17.29 -0.73 -30.06
C ARG A 148 -17.02 -2.08 -30.73
N SER A 149 -17.93 -3.05 -30.61
CA SER A 149 -17.78 -4.39 -31.20
C SER A 149 -18.30 -4.51 -32.63
N VAL A 150 -18.79 -3.42 -33.25
CA VAL A 150 -19.36 -3.43 -34.61
C VAL A 150 -18.55 -2.52 -35.53
N THR A 151 -17.36 -2.98 -35.89
CA THR A 151 -16.78 -2.65 -37.20
C THR A 151 -15.95 -3.85 -37.61
N THR A 152 -16.51 -4.68 -38.49
CA THR A 152 -15.81 -5.67 -39.32
C THR A 152 -16.02 -5.24 -40.75
#